data_AF-A0A2E7MNS4-F1
#
_entry.id   AF-A0A2E7MNS4-F1
#
_cell.length_a   1.000
_cell.length_b   1.000
_cell.length_c   1.000
_cell.angle_alpha   90.00
_cell.angle_beta   90.00
_cell.angle_gamma   90.00
#
_symmetry.space_group_name_H-M   'P 1'
#
loop_
_entity.id
_entity.type
_entity.pdbx_description
1 polymer ?
#
loop_
_entity_poly.entity_id
_entity_poly.type
_entity_poly.pdbx_seq_one_letter_code
_entity_poly.pdbx_strand_id
1 'polypeptide(L)'
;MLEWSDGTPWTVHDLVFTIDMLKAHAPTLVFSTDMQTWVEKAEALDAHTARIVLKAPNPRFIFNYFTYNFGIGIPVVPKHIWEGRDPEIFTNFDLRRGWPVVTGPYRMTRSGPQQRVWDRRDDWWAQKVGFKQLPKVERLIYLTYMDETKRVQNLLTNTIDTSLDLRPPNIEAAVRQNPHITTWTGRQSPYGYLDFWPISLGFNNLEEPFNNAAVRRAINYAIDRNQLIDIGWLGSGSSALLPFPDFPPMRKHTDKIKDLLAERQIGLYDPQRAAAIMEEEGWQRDAEGIWTKDDQQFKIVIDIAPIFQDLTPVLKAQLDRAGFNASFRMTADFYTRQTQGDALAYLTGHGGSVRDPYFTLSFYHSRHIQPSGTPTTYFWRWKNAAFDALVDAMGQTAPDDPALDGLFRQAMEIWLDELPSIPLVQWYHRIPHNERYWTNWPSAENPYIHSAYWHRTWLLVLLELEPVQ
;
A
#
# COMPACT_ATOMS: atom_id res chain seq x y z
N MET A 1 16.46 -27.34 15.46
CA MET A 1 17.30 -26.27 14.86
C MET A 1 16.52 -25.62 13.73
N LEU A 2 16.65 -24.31 13.51
CA LEU A 2 16.08 -23.65 12.34
C LEU A 2 16.93 -24.02 11.11
N GLU A 3 16.28 -24.48 10.04
CA GLU A 3 16.97 -25.03 8.86
C GLU A 3 16.39 -24.43 7.58
N TRP A 4 17.27 -24.23 6.61
CA TRP A 4 16.91 -24.07 5.21
C TRP A 4 16.38 -25.39 4.65
N SER A 5 15.65 -25.29 3.54
CA SER A 5 15.01 -26.41 2.87
C SER A 5 15.92 -27.51 2.34
N ASP A 6 17.22 -27.25 2.24
CA ASP A 6 18.25 -28.20 1.83
C ASP A 6 18.95 -28.86 3.03
N GLY A 7 18.49 -28.58 4.25
CA GLY A 7 19.04 -29.10 5.50
C GLY A 7 20.16 -28.26 6.10
N THR A 8 20.61 -27.20 5.41
CA THR A 8 21.63 -26.30 5.97
C THR A 8 21.06 -25.53 7.16
N PRO A 9 21.75 -25.45 8.31
CA PRO A 9 21.31 -24.63 9.43
C PRO A 9 21.15 -23.17 9.00
N TRP A 10 20.03 -22.56 9.36
CA TRP A 10 19.90 -21.11 9.27
C TRP A 10 20.58 -20.49 10.49
N THR A 11 21.39 -19.46 10.29
CA THR A 11 22.00 -18.72 11.40
C THR A 11 21.97 -17.22 11.11
N VAL A 12 22.31 -16.40 12.11
CA VAL A 12 22.46 -14.95 11.88
C VAL A 12 23.56 -14.59 10.88
N HIS A 13 24.42 -15.52 10.49
CA HIS A 13 25.37 -15.30 9.39
C HIS A 13 24.66 -15.11 8.04
N ASP A 14 23.48 -15.71 7.83
CA ASP A 14 22.64 -15.46 6.66
C ASP A 14 22.10 -14.02 6.65
N LEU A 15 21.69 -13.52 7.82
CA LEU A 15 21.24 -12.14 8.01
C LEU A 15 22.37 -11.14 7.75
N VAL A 16 23.54 -11.34 8.37
CA VAL A 16 24.71 -10.46 8.20
C VAL A 16 25.15 -10.45 6.73
N PHE A 17 25.24 -11.62 6.10
CA PHE A 17 25.55 -11.73 4.68
C PHE A 17 24.54 -10.98 3.81
N THR A 18 23.24 -11.10 4.10
CA THR A 18 22.20 -10.38 3.36
C THR A 18 22.38 -8.86 3.47
N ILE A 19 22.65 -8.35 4.68
CA ILE A 19 22.88 -6.91 4.91
C ILE A 19 24.13 -6.43 4.16
N ASP A 20 25.23 -7.16 4.26
CA ASP A 20 26.49 -6.79 3.61
C ASP A 20 26.40 -6.86 2.08
N MET A 21 25.71 -7.87 1.53
CA MET A 21 25.39 -7.95 0.11
C MET A 21 24.61 -6.71 -0.35
N LEU A 22 23.54 -6.35 0.36
CA LEU A 22 22.75 -5.16 0.02
C LEU A 22 23.59 -3.89 0.07
N LYS A 23 24.44 -3.71 1.08
CA LYS A 23 25.35 -2.55 1.18
C LYS A 23 26.34 -2.48 0.02
N ALA A 24 26.91 -3.62 -0.38
CA ALA A 24 27.92 -3.70 -1.43
C ALA A 24 27.36 -3.40 -2.84
N HIS A 25 26.06 -3.64 -3.04
CA HIS A 25 25.36 -3.46 -4.31
C HIS A 25 24.42 -2.25 -4.32
N ALA A 26 24.70 -1.20 -3.53
CA ALA A 26 23.95 0.04 -3.64
C ALA A 26 24.31 0.81 -4.93
N PRO A 27 23.33 1.31 -5.72
CA PRO A 27 21.88 1.37 -5.45
C PRO A 27 21.04 0.30 -6.18
N THR A 28 21.65 -0.76 -6.73
CA THR A 28 21.01 -1.64 -7.71
C THR A 28 19.99 -2.60 -7.10
N LEU A 29 20.23 -3.10 -5.89
CA LEU A 29 19.29 -4.00 -5.21
C LEU A 29 18.23 -3.24 -4.39
N VAL A 30 17.04 -3.80 -4.24
CA VAL A 30 16.01 -3.23 -3.37
C VAL A 30 16.51 -3.18 -1.92
N PHE A 31 16.35 -2.03 -1.25
CA PHE A 31 16.91 -1.69 0.07
C PHE A 31 18.44 -1.53 0.15
N SER A 32 19.17 -1.63 -0.96
CA SER A 32 20.65 -1.47 -0.94
C SER A 32 21.08 -0.07 -0.50
N THR A 33 20.48 0.98 -1.08
CA THR A 33 20.72 2.38 -0.70
C THR A 33 20.38 2.63 0.77
N ASP A 34 19.28 2.06 1.26
CA ASP A 34 18.89 2.15 2.67
C ASP A 34 19.93 1.51 3.59
N MET A 35 20.36 0.28 3.29
CA MET A 35 21.38 -0.40 4.08
C MET A 35 22.72 0.33 4.03
N GLN A 36 23.11 0.86 2.87
CA GLN A 36 24.31 1.69 2.72
C GLN A 36 24.19 3.00 3.53
N THR A 37 23.00 3.61 3.58
CA THR A 37 22.75 4.87 4.29
C THR A 37 22.76 4.68 5.80
N TRP A 38 22.07 3.65 6.30
CA TRP A 38 21.82 3.51 7.74
C TRP A 38 22.80 2.59 8.46
N VAL A 39 23.32 1.55 7.82
CA VAL A 39 24.11 0.52 8.50
C VAL A 39 25.60 0.82 8.41
N GLU A 40 26.22 1.08 9.55
CA GLU A 40 27.68 1.15 9.68
C GLU A 40 28.28 -0.24 9.56
N LYS A 41 27.82 -1.18 10.40
CA LYS A 41 28.31 -2.55 10.47
C LYS A 41 27.19 -3.52 10.89
N ALA A 42 27.16 -4.71 10.31
CA ALA A 42 26.43 -5.85 10.86
C ALA A 42 27.45 -6.93 11.26
N GLU A 43 27.24 -7.58 12.40
CA GLU A 43 28.14 -8.66 12.85
C GLU A 43 27.38 -9.75 13.59
N ALA A 44 27.79 -11.00 13.35
CA ALA A 44 27.34 -12.15 14.12
C ALA A 44 28.19 -12.23 15.40
N LEU A 45 27.55 -12.10 16.56
CA LEU A 45 28.20 -12.31 17.86
C LEU A 45 28.27 -13.80 18.21
N ASP A 46 27.27 -14.56 17.77
CA ASP A 46 27.21 -16.03 17.80
C ASP A 46 26.27 -16.53 16.68
N ALA A 47 25.87 -17.81 16.68
CA ALA A 47 24.99 -18.38 15.64
C ALA A 47 23.54 -17.82 15.64
N HIS A 48 23.09 -17.21 16.72
CA HIS A 48 21.71 -16.75 16.94
C HIS A 48 21.62 -15.27 17.35
N THR A 49 22.74 -14.60 17.57
CA THR A 49 22.80 -13.18 17.97
C THR A 49 23.56 -12.35 16.94
N ALA A 50 22.89 -11.37 16.34
CA ALA A 50 23.51 -10.33 15.51
C ALA A 50 23.49 -8.97 16.21
N ARG A 51 24.52 -8.16 15.95
CA ARG A 51 24.57 -6.74 16.28
C ARG A 51 24.61 -5.92 14.99
N ILE A 52 23.67 -4.98 14.85
CA ILE A 52 23.64 -4.02 13.75
C ILE A 52 23.94 -2.64 14.33
N VAL A 53 25.05 -2.04 13.91
CA VAL A 53 25.47 -0.69 14.28
C VAL A 53 24.97 0.27 13.19
N LEU A 54 24.23 1.30 13.61
CA LEU A 54 23.68 2.30 12.70
C LEU A 54 24.54 3.57 12.68
N LYS A 55 24.63 4.24 11.53
CA LYS A 55 25.38 5.49 11.35
C LYS A 55 24.75 6.69 12.05
N ALA A 56 23.44 6.63 12.32
CA ALA A 56 22.66 7.66 12.99
C ALA A 56 21.46 7.01 13.70
N PRO A 57 20.83 7.69 14.68
CA PRO A 57 19.60 7.20 15.29
C PRO A 57 18.53 6.94 14.22
N ASN A 58 17.90 5.77 14.29
CA ASN A 58 16.74 5.42 13.48
C ASN A 58 15.85 4.48 14.31
N PRO A 59 14.94 5.05 15.13
CA PRO A 59 14.11 4.27 16.05
C PRO A 59 13.12 3.34 15.32
N ARG A 60 12.99 3.47 14.00
CA ARG A 60 12.09 2.67 13.17
C ARG A 60 12.82 1.64 12.32
N PHE A 61 14.14 1.54 12.40
CA PHE A 61 14.99 0.70 11.55
C PHE A 61 14.50 -0.77 11.44
N ILE A 62 14.26 -1.42 12.58
CA ILE A 62 13.78 -2.81 12.60
C ILE A 62 12.40 -2.95 11.96
N PHE A 63 11.52 -1.99 12.17
CA PHE A 63 10.19 -2.00 11.58
C PHE A 63 10.25 -1.84 10.06
N ASN A 64 11.11 -0.95 9.56
CA ASN A 64 11.17 -0.63 8.14
C ASN A 64 11.74 -1.77 7.30
N TYR A 65 12.77 -2.42 7.83
CA TYR A 65 13.60 -3.31 7.03
C TYR A 65 13.47 -4.77 7.44
N PHE A 66 13.13 -5.06 8.70
CA PHE A 66 13.09 -6.42 9.23
C PHE A 66 11.73 -6.83 9.81
N THR A 67 10.70 -5.98 9.65
CA THR A 67 9.31 -6.36 9.87
C THR A 67 8.61 -6.36 8.52
N TYR A 68 7.97 -7.48 8.16
CA TYR A 68 7.19 -7.51 6.93
C TYR A 68 5.93 -6.64 7.11
N ASN A 69 5.87 -5.52 6.39
CA ASN A 69 4.77 -4.56 6.39
C ASN A 69 4.50 -4.10 4.95
N PHE A 70 3.25 -3.95 4.50
CA PHE A 70 2.92 -3.48 3.13
C PHE A 70 3.55 -4.25 1.96
N GLY A 71 4.04 -5.47 2.20
CA GLY A 71 4.89 -6.22 1.26
C GLY A 71 6.39 -5.88 1.29
N ILE A 72 6.77 -4.86 2.06
CA ILE A 72 8.11 -4.35 2.35
C ILE A 72 8.76 -5.21 3.44
N GLY A 73 10.08 -5.36 3.36
CA GLY A 73 10.92 -6.06 4.32
C GLY A 73 11.99 -6.88 3.60
N ILE A 74 13.20 -6.90 4.16
CA ILE A 74 14.36 -7.57 3.61
C ILE A 74 14.18 -9.09 3.76
N PRO A 75 14.06 -9.84 2.65
CA PRO A 75 14.10 -11.29 2.73
C PRO A 75 15.54 -11.72 3.01
N VAL A 76 15.77 -12.39 4.14
CA VAL A 76 17.06 -13.03 4.42
C VAL A 76 17.28 -14.14 3.40
N VAL A 77 18.47 -14.18 2.79
CA VAL A 77 18.85 -15.16 1.78
C VAL A 77 19.86 -16.18 2.33
N PRO A 78 19.87 -17.43 1.82
CA PRO A 78 20.82 -18.44 2.26
C PRO A 78 22.23 -18.10 1.81
N LYS A 79 23.12 -17.76 2.74
CA LYS A 79 24.50 -17.36 2.45
C LYS A 79 25.20 -18.39 1.57
N HIS A 80 25.07 -19.68 1.89
CA HIS A 80 25.74 -20.77 1.17
C HIS A 80 25.30 -20.95 -0.29
N ILE A 81 24.16 -20.36 -0.69
CA ILE A 81 23.68 -20.38 -2.07
C ILE A 81 24.13 -19.13 -2.85
N TRP A 82 24.18 -18.00 -2.18
CA TRP A 82 24.43 -16.68 -2.78
C TRP A 82 25.89 -16.24 -2.70
N GLU A 83 26.69 -16.78 -1.78
CA GLU A 83 28.11 -16.43 -1.65
C GLU A 83 28.87 -16.76 -2.94
N GLY A 84 29.64 -15.79 -3.43
CA GLY A 84 30.38 -15.90 -4.69
C GLY A 84 29.52 -15.81 -5.96
N ARG A 85 28.21 -15.52 -5.84
CA ARG A 85 27.33 -15.22 -6.98
C ARG A 85 27.14 -13.72 -7.13
N ASP A 86 26.92 -13.29 -8.37
CA ASP A 86 26.46 -11.93 -8.64
C ASP A 86 24.94 -11.86 -8.40
N PRO A 87 24.49 -11.12 -7.36
CA PRO A 87 23.08 -11.08 -6.99
C PRO A 87 22.20 -10.34 -8.00
N GLU A 88 22.77 -9.58 -8.93
CA GLU A 88 22.01 -8.84 -9.94
C GLU A 88 21.50 -9.75 -11.08
N ILE A 89 22.20 -10.86 -11.33
CA ILE A 89 21.88 -11.81 -12.40
C ILE A 89 21.50 -13.21 -11.88
N PHE A 90 21.90 -13.56 -10.67
CA PHE A 90 21.63 -14.88 -10.11
C PHE A 90 20.17 -15.00 -9.63
N THR A 91 19.46 -15.98 -10.19
CA THR A 91 18.01 -16.12 -9.98
C THR A 91 17.62 -17.01 -8.80
N ASN A 92 18.57 -17.75 -8.21
CA ASN A 92 18.31 -18.79 -7.21
C ASN A 92 17.18 -19.75 -7.65
N PHE A 93 17.16 -20.13 -8.93
CA PHE A 93 16.09 -20.92 -9.51
C PHE A 93 16.61 -22.07 -10.39
N ASP A 94 16.44 -23.29 -9.87
CA ASP A 94 16.65 -24.56 -10.59
C ASP A 94 15.84 -25.66 -9.88
N LEU A 95 14.68 -26.00 -10.43
CA LEU A 95 13.80 -27.01 -9.85
C LEU A 95 14.44 -28.40 -9.76
N ARG A 96 15.42 -28.73 -10.64
CA ARG A 96 16.12 -30.02 -10.60
C ARG A 96 17.07 -30.12 -9.41
N ARG A 97 17.54 -28.98 -8.90
CA ARG A 97 18.36 -28.87 -7.69
C ARG A 97 17.52 -28.68 -6.42
N GLY A 98 16.20 -28.61 -6.53
CA GLY A 98 15.31 -28.31 -5.41
C GLY A 98 15.29 -26.83 -5.01
N TRP A 99 15.71 -25.92 -5.90
CA TRP A 99 15.67 -24.47 -5.67
C TRP A 99 14.32 -23.86 -6.08
N PRO A 100 13.89 -22.74 -5.47
CA PRO A 100 14.63 -21.92 -4.50
C PRO A 100 14.75 -22.57 -3.12
N VAL A 101 15.88 -22.32 -2.45
CA VAL A 101 16.08 -22.70 -1.05
C VAL A 101 15.33 -21.72 -0.14
N VAL A 102 14.47 -22.24 0.74
CA VAL A 102 13.53 -21.48 1.58
C VAL A 102 13.48 -22.02 3.01
N THR A 103 12.93 -21.25 3.96
CA THR A 103 12.68 -21.70 5.35
C THR A 103 11.22 -22.11 5.61
N GLY A 104 10.33 -21.89 4.64
CA GLY A 104 8.89 -22.16 4.77
C GLY A 104 8.49 -23.62 4.47
N PRO A 105 7.24 -24.01 4.77
CA PRO A 105 6.76 -25.39 4.65
C PRO A 105 6.40 -25.82 3.22
N TYR A 106 6.80 -25.07 2.21
CA TYR A 106 6.50 -25.38 0.81
C TYR A 106 7.77 -25.41 -0.05
N ARG A 107 7.71 -26.11 -1.18
CA ARG A 107 8.74 -26.11 -2.22
C ARG A 107 8.08 -25.89 -3.57
N MET A 108 8.73 -25.11 -4.45
CA MET A 108 8.21 -24.92 -5.79
C MET A 108 8.41 -26.22 -6.59
N THR A 109 7.35 -26.70 -7.23
CA THR A 109 7.39 -27.92 -8.06
C THR A 109 7.11 -27.62 -9.53
N ARG A 110 6.49 -26.48 -9.83
CA ARG A 110 6.30 -25.99 -11.21
C ARG A 110 6.36 -24.46 -11.25
N SER A 111 7.06 -23.94 -12.26
CA SER A 111 7.01 -22.53 -12.64
C SER A 111 6.85 -22.45 -14.16
N GLY A 112 5.68 -22.00 -14.62
CA GLY A 112 5.41 -21.81 -16.03
C GLY A 112 4.54 -20.59 -16.28
N PRO A 113 4.33 -20.21 -17.56
CA PRO A 113 3.60 -18.99 -17.91
C PRO A 113 2.17 -18.95 -17.38
N GLN A 114 1.51 -20.10 -17.23
CA GLN A 114 0.10 -20.18 -16.82
C GLN A 114 -0.11 -20.38 -15.32
N GLN A 115 0.88 -20.97 -14.64
CA GLN A 115 0.76 -21.27 -13.21
C GLN A 115 2.11 -21.47 -12.53
N ARG A 116 2.12 -21.23 -11.22
CA ARG A 116 3.18 -21.66 -10.31
C ARG A 116 2.58 -22.61 -9.28
N VAL A 117 3.25 -23.74 -9.03
CA VAL A 117 2.78 -24.76 -8.08
C VAL A 117 3.81 -24.92 -6.98
N TRP A 118 3.32 -24.95 -5.75
CA TRP A 118 4.11 -25.24 -4.56
C TRP A 118 3.50 -26.41 -3.82
N ASP A 119 4.30 -27.42 -3.51
CA ASP A 119 3.88 -28.59 -2.74
C ASP A 119 4.45 -28.48 -1.31
N ARG A 120 3.68 -28.96 -0.33
CA ARG A 120 4.11 -28.99 1.07
C ARG A 120 5.36 -29.85 1.22
N ARG A 121 6.25 -29.43 2.12
CA ARG A 121 7.39 -30.21 2.59
C ARG A 121 7.06 -30.75 3.97
N ASP A 122 7.16 -32.06 4.15
CA ASP A 122 6.95 -32.69 5.46
C ASP A 122 8.23 -32.66 6.31
N ASP A 123 9.33 -32.14 5.78
CA ASP A 123 10.61 -31.98 6.46
C ASP A 123 10.82 -30.58 7.05
N TRP A 124 9.74 -29.80 7.19
CA TRP A 124 9.80 -28.42 7.67
C TRP A 124 10.36 -28.34 9.09
N TRP A 125 11.41 -27.53 9.28
CA TRP A 125 12.11 -27.39 10.56
C TRP A 125 11.17 -27.09 11.72
N ALA A 126 10.15 -26.24 11.50
CA ALA A 126 9.25 -25.80 12.56
C ALA A 126 8.39 -26.94 13.10
N GLN A 127 8.02 -27.89 12.24
CA GLN A 127 7.34 -29.11 12.68
C GLN A 127 8.30 -30.02 13.43
N LYS A 128 9.51 -30.26 12.88
CA LYS A 128 10.52 -31.13 13.50
C LYS A 128 10.86 -30.72 14.94
N VAL A 129 10.89 -29.42 15.23
CA VAL A 129 11.20 -28.88 16.56
C VAL A 129 9.95 -28.62 17.43
N GLY A 130 8.75 -28.92 16.94
CA GLY A 130 7.50 -28.69 17.65
C GLY A 130 7.06 -27.22 17.76
N PHE A 131 7.60 -26.32 16.92
CA PHE A 131 7.22 -24.90 16.90
C PHE A 131 5.85 -24.66 16.24
N LYS A 132 5.58 -25.34 15.11
CA LYS A 132 4.31 -25.24 14.37
C LYS A 132 3.96 -26.57 13.72
N GLN A 133 2.67 -26.88 13.63
CA GLN A 133 2.19 -28.02 12.85
C GLN A 133 2.31 -27.74 11.35
N LEU A 134 2.36 -28.80 10.54
CA LEU A 134 2.35 -28.65 9.08
C LEU A 134 1.02 -28.04 8.61
N PRO A 135 1.03 -27.15 7.61
CA PRO A 135 -0.20 -26.72 6.94
C PRO A 135 -0.98 -27.92 6.40
N LYS A 136 -2.31 -27.89 6.52
CA LYS A 136 -3.19 -28.91 5.94
C LYS A 136 -3.30 -28.77 4.42
N VAL A 137 -3.05 -27.58 3.89
CA VAL A 137 -2.98 -27.32 2.45
C VAL A 137 -1.71 -27.95 1.86
N GLU A 138 -1.86 -29.07 1.16
CA GLU A 138 -0.73 -29.82 0.60
C GLU A 138 -0.16 -29.21 -0.68
N ARG A 139 -0.97 -28.45 -1.42
CA ARG A 139 -0.58 -27.84 -2.70
C ARG A 139 -1.19 -26.47 -2.88
N LEU A 140 -0.35 -25.51 -3.25
CA LEU A 140 -0.74 -24.16 -3.66
C LEU A 140 -0.61 -24.06 -5.19
N ILE A 141 -1.66 -23.56 -5.85
CA ILE A 141 -1.64 -23.29 -7.29
C ILE A 141 -1.92 -21.80 -7.49
N TYR A 142 -0.89 -21.06 -7.89
CA TYR A 142 -1.00 -19.66 -8.27
C TYR A 142 -1.28 -19.58 -9.78
N LEU A 143 -2.43 -19.04 -10.13
CA LEU A 143 -2.81 -18.77 -11.52
C LEU A 143 -2.31 -17.38 -11.96
N THR A 144 -2.22 -17.16 -13.26
CA THR A 144 -1.94 -15.82 -13.81
C THR A 144 -3.01 -14.81 -13.45
N TYR A 145 -2.65 -13.52 -13.50
CA TYR A 145 -3.63 -12.45 -13.37
C TYR A 145 -4.78 -12.62 -14.37
N MET A 146 -5.99 -12.37 -13.89
CA MET A 146 -7.24 -12.45 -14.64
C MET A 146 -8.04 -11.18 -14.38
N ASP A 147 -8.78 -10.73 -15.39
CA ASP A 147 -9.76 -9.67 -15.19
C ASP A 147 -10.76 -10.04 -14.08
N GLU A 148 -11.38 -9.02 -13.51
CA GLU A 148 -12.25 -9.19 -12.35
C GLU A 148 -13.45 -10.09 -12.64
N THR A 149 -14.06 -9.95 -13.83
CA THR A 149 -15.21 -10.76 -14.26
C THR A 149 -14.88 -12.25 -14.28
N LYS A 150 -13.71 -12.63 -14.80
CA LYS A 150 -13.25 -14.03 -14.83
C LYS A 150 -12.95 -14.56 -13.42
N ARG A 151 -12.40 -13.74 -12.54
CA ARG A 151 -12.20 -14.11 -11.12
C ARG A 151 -13.54 -14.40 -10.43
N VAL A 152 -14.55 -13.56 -10.64
CA VAL A 152 -15.91 -13.78 -10.14
C VAL A 152 -16.47 -15.11 -10.64
N GLN A 153 -16.39 -15.39 -11.95
CA GLN A 153 -16.88 -16.65 -12.51
C GLN A 153 -16.19 -17.87 -11.91
N ASN A 154 -14.86 -17.83 -11.76
CA ASN A 154 -14.10 -18.93 -11.15
C ASN A 154 -14.47 -19.15 -9.68
N LEU A 155 -14.78 -18.10 -8.92
CA LEU A 155 -15.29 -18.23 -7.55
C LEU A 155 -16.68 -18.86 -7.55
N LEU A 156 -17.57 -18.43 -8.46
CA LEU A 156 -18.93 -18.98 -8.58
C LEU A 156 -18.92 -20.48 -8.90
N THR A 157 -18.00 -20.94 -9.75
CA THR A 157 -17.85 -22.36 -10.12
C THR A 157 -16.98 -23.16 -9.14
N ASN A 158 -16.58 -22.58 -8.01
CA ASN A 158 -15.67 -23.18 -7.03
C ASN A 158 -14.33 -23.66 -7.63
N THR A 159 -13.88 -23.02 -8.71
CA THR A 159 -12.63 -23.35 -9.40
C THR A 159 -11.41 -22.71 -8.75
N ILE A 160 -11.60 -21.65 -7.95
CA ILE A 160 -10.55 -21.03 -7.12
C ILE A 160 -11.04 -20.85 -5.69
N ASP A 161 -10.14 -21.03 -4.73
CA ASP A 161 -10.42 -20.87 -3.30
C ASP A 161 -10.43 -19.41 -2.84
N THR A 162 -9.68 -18.54 -3.52
CA THR A 162 -9.63 -17.10 -3.26
C THR A 162 -9.14 -16.35 -4.52
N SER A 163 -9.27 -15.02 -4.54
CA SER A 163 -8.82 -14.18 -5.64
C SER A 163 -8.24 -12.85 -5.14
N LEU A 164 -7.66 -12.01 -6.01
CA LEU A 164 -7.31 -10.62 -5.64
C LEU A 164 -8.57 -9.80 -5.29
N ASP A 165 -8.38 -8.59 -4.75
CA ASP A 165 -9.47 -7.65 -4.43
C ASP A 165 -10.52 -7.53 -5.56
N LEU A 166 -11.80 -7.59 -5.18
CA LEU A 166 -12.95 -7.34 -6.05
C LEU A 166 -13.66 -6.03 -5.65
N ARG A 167 -14.33 -5.37 -6.60
CA ARG A 167 -15.21 -4.21 -6.29
C ARG A 167 -16.47 -4.68 -5.54
N PRO A 168 -17.03 -3.85 -4.65
CA PRO A 168 -18.23 -4.21 -3.87
C PRO A 168 -19.40 -4.78 -4.68
N PRO A 169 -19.79 -4.21 -5.86
CA PRO A 169 -20.90 -4.77 -6.64
C PRO A 169 -20.65 -6.22 -7.10
N ASN A 170 -19.41 -6.55 -7.45
CA ASN A 170 -19.04 -7.90 -7.89
C ASN A 170 -18.99 -8.89 -6.73
N ILE A 171 -18.63 -8.45 -5.53
CA ILE A 171 -18.69 -9.28 -4.32
C ILE A 171 -20.14 -9.55 -3.95
N GLU A 172 -20.98 -8.50 -3.92
CA GLU A 172 -22.40 -8.65 -3.63
C GLU A 172 -23.05 -9.67 -4.58
N ALA A 173 -22.77 -9.56 -5.87
CA ALA A 173 -23.23 -10.52 -6.87
C ALA A 173 -22.70 -11.95 -6.62
N ALA A 174 -21.41 -12.09 -6.28
CA ALA A 174 -20.77 -13.38 -6.04
C ALA A 174 -21.34 -14.08 -4.81
N VAL A 175 -21.43 -13.39 -3.67
CA VAL A 175 -21.99 -13.97 -2.44
C VAL A 175 -23.46 -14.34 -2.63
N ARG A 176 -24.28 -13.53 -3.30
CA ARG A 176 -25.70 -13.87 -3.56
C ARG A 176 -25.86 -15.16 -4.38
N GLN A 177 -24.97 -15.42 -5.34
CA GLN A 177 -25.09 -16.55 -6.27
C GLN A 177 -24.44 -17.84 -5.77
N ASN A 178 -23.43 -17.77 -4.90
CA ASN A 178 -22.78 -18.95 -4.33
C ASN A 178 -22.71 -18.84 -2.79
N PRO A 179 -23.37 -19.75 -2.04
CA PRO A 179 -23.39 -19.70 -0.58
C PRO A 179 -22.02 -19.98 0.07
N HIS A 180 -21.08 -20.61 -0.65
CA HIS A 180 -19.73 -20.86 -0.15
C HIS A 180 -18.81 -19.65 -0.22
N ILE A 181 -19.17 -18.60 -0.96
CA ILE A 181 -18.34 -17.40 -1.04
C ILE A 181 -18.57 -16.55 0.19
N THR A 182 -17.49 -16.22 0.89
CA THR A 182 -17.43 -15.34 2.06
C THR A 182 -16.32 -14.31 1.88
N THR A 183 -16.20 -13.36 2.80
CA THR A 183 -15.19 -12.31 2.85
C THR A 183 -14.74 -12.08 4.30
N TRP A 184 -13.95 -11.04 4.56
CA TRP A 184 -13.58 -10.65 5.93
C TRP A 184 -14.80 -10.44 6.85
N THR A 185 -15.82 -9.74 6.37
CA THR A 185 -17.07 -9.48 7.13
C THR A 185 -18.17 -10.49 6.78
N GLY A 186 -17.77 -11.73 6.49
CA GLY A 186 -18.68 -12.77 6.08
C GLY A 186 -19.30 -12.44 4.71
N ARG A 187 -20.63 -12.41 4.65
CA ARG A 187 -21.39 -12.15 3.42
C ARG A 187 -22.07 -10.77 3.44
N GLN A 188 -21.64 -9.90 4.35
CA GLN A 188 -22.20 -8.56 4.56
C GLN A 188 -21.19 -7.47 4.19
N SER A 189 -21.70 -6.31 3.76
CA SER A 189 -20.91 -5.08 3.56
C SER A 189 -20.19 -4.70 4.87
N PRO A 190 -18.94 -4.17 4.84
CA PRO A 190 -18.18 -3.67 3.68
C PRO A 190 -17.36 -4.72 2.91
N TYR A 191 -17.57 -6.01 3.18
CA TYR A 191 -16.91 -7.16 2.54
C TYR A 191 -15.38 -7.24 2.71
N GLY A 192 -14.79 -6.47 3.62
CA GLY A 192 -13.35 -6.33 3.67
C GLY A 192 -12.81 -5.86 5.00
N TYR A 193 -11.50 -5.98 5.13
CA TYR A 193 -10.71 -5.43 6.22
C TYR A 193 -10.14 -4.08 5.81
N LEU A 194 -10.17 -3.10 6.71
CA LEU A 194 -9.57 -1.79 6.48
C LEU A 194 -8.08 -1.95 6.14
N ASP A 195 -7.66 -1.40 5.01
CA ASP A 195 -6.30 -1.54 4.51
C ASP A 195 -5.46 -0.29 4.82
N PHE A 196 -4.13 -0.44 4.78
CA PHE A 196 -3.19 0.64 5.03
C PHE A 196 -3.12 1.70 3.92
N TRP A 197 -3.90 1.51 2.85
CA TRP A 197 -3.78 2.24 1.59
C TRP A 197 -4.91 3.27 1.42
N PRO A 198 -4.98 4.37 2.21
CA PRO A 198 -6.01 5.38 2.00
C PRO A 198 -5.87 5.99 0.60
N ILE A 199 -7.00 6.20 -0.07
CA ILE A 199 -7.03 6.70 -1.45
C ILE A 199 -7.17 8.21 -1.44
N SER A 200 -6.33 8.87 -2.22
CA SER A 200 -6.31 10.31 -2.42
C SER A 200 -6.37 10.67 -3.90
N LEU A 201 -6.94 11.84 -4.20
CA LEU A 201 -6.66 12.57 -5.43
C LEU A 201 -5.33 13.31 -5.24
N GLY A 202 -4.29 12.83 -5.91
CA GLY A 202 -2.96 13.41 -5.89
C GLY A 202 -2.70 14.33 -7.09
N PHE A 203 -1.67 15.16 -6.94
CA PHE A 203 -1.27 16.14 -7.94
C PHE A 203 0.25 16.18 -8.13
N ASN A 204 0.68 16.56 -9.33
CA ASN A 204 2.01 17.13 -9.53
C ASN A 204 1.99 18.59 -9.05
N ASN A 205 2.46 18.84 -7.82
CA ASN A 205 2.40 20.17 -7.21
C ASN A 205 3.45 21.18 -7.73
N LEU A 206 4.26 20.83 -8.74
CA LEU A 206 5.13 21.78 -9.44
C LEU A 206 4.43 22.46 -10.62
N GLU A 207 3.38 21.86 -11.16
CA GLU A 207 2.78 22.25 -12.43
C GLU A 207 1.47 23.00 -12.24
N GLU A 208 1.22 24.01 -13.06
CA GLU A 208 -0.07 24.70 -13.09
C GLU A 208 -1.21 23.77 -13.54
N PRO A 209 -2.45 23.95 -13.03
CA PRO A 209 -2.82 24.89 -11.97
C PRO A 209 -2.63 24.31 -10.55
N PHE A 210 -2.09 23.08 -10.43
CA PHE A 210 -1.99 22.35 -9.17
C PHE A 210 -0.81 22.76 -8.29
N ASN A 211 0.07 23.64 -8.75
CA ASN A 211 1.06 24.32 -7.92
C ASN A 211 0.41 25.31 -6.93
N ASN A 212 -0.83 25.72 -7.17
CA ASN A 212 -1.59 26.62 -6.31
C ASN A 212 -2.44 25.86 -5.28
N ALA A 213 -2.17 26.10 -3.99
CA ALA A 213 -2.91 25.49 -2.88
C ALA A 213 -4.40 25.87 -2.87
N ALA A 214 -4.76 27.09 -3.26
CA ALA A 214 -6.15 27.55 -3.31
C ALA A 214 -6.96 26.76 -4.35
N VAL A 215 -6.37 26.45 -5.51
CA VAL A 215 -7.00 25.58 -6.53
C VAL A 215 -7.24 24.18 -5.96
N ARG A 216 -6.25 23.58 -5.30
CA ARG A 216 -6.42 22.26 -4.65
C ARG A 216 -7.52 22.30 -3.57
N ARG A 217 -7.59 23.41 -2.82
CA ARG A 217 -8.62 23.66 -1.81
C ARG A 217 -10.02 23.75 -2.43
N ALA A 218 -10.17 24.45 -3.56
CA ALA A 218 -11.43 24.55 -4.29
C ALA A 218 -11.89 23.18 -4.80
N ILE A 219 -10.98 22.38 -5.37
CA ILE A 219 -11.26 21.00 -5.79
C ILE A 219 -11.74 20.16 -4.60
N ASN A 220 -11.12 20.29 -3.42
CA ASN A 220 -11.56 19.57 -2.23
C ASN A 220 -13.01 19.90 -1.84
N TYR A 221 -13.41 21.17 -1.89
CA TYR A 221 -14.79 21.58 -1.59
C TYR A 221 -15.80 21.10 -2.64
N ALA A 222 -15.36 20.77 -3.85
CA ALA A 222 -16.21 20.19 -4.89
C ALA A 222 -16.47 18.68 -4.71
N ILE A 223 -15.85 18.01 -3.73
CA ILE A 223 -15.92 16.55 -3.57
C ILE A 223 -16.78 16.15 -2.38
N ASP A 224 -17.85 15.41 -2.65
CA ASP A 224 -18.68 14.72 -1.65
C ASP A 224 -18.21 13.27 -1.51
N ARG A 225 -17.46 13.02 -0.42
CA ARG A 225 -16.89 11.71 -0.09
C ARG A 225 -17.94 10.67 0.29
N ASN A 226 -19.06 11.09 0.88
CA ASN A 226 -20.14 10.17 1.23
C ASN A 226 -20.79 9.65 -0.06
N GLN A 227 -21.04 10.54 -1.02
CA GLN A 227 -21.57 10.14 -2.31
C GLN A 227 -20.61 9.23 -3.10
N LEU A 228 -19.29 9.43 -3.01
CA LEU A 228 -18.30 8.50 -3.58
C LEU A 228 -18.48 7.07 -3.02
N ILE A 229 -18.71 6.94 -1.72
CA ILE A 229 -18.89 5.65 -1.04
C ILE A 229 -20.27 5.06 -1.36
N ASP A 230 -21.33 5.84 -1.22
CA ASP A 230 -22.71 5.39 -1.37
C ASP A 230 -22.99 4.91 -2.80
N ILE A 231 -22.48 5.62 -3.80
CA ILE A 231 -22.72 5.28 -5.21
C ILE A 231 -21.60 4.39 -5.77
N GLY A 232 -20.34 4.78 -5.61
CA GLY A 232 -19.20 4.06 -6.19
C GLY A 232 -18.97 2.70 -5.54
N TRP A 233 -19.15 2.63 -4.21
CA TRP A 233 -18.92 1.42 -3.42
C TRP A 233 -20.17 0.82 -2.79
N LEU A 234 -21.37 1.28 -3.18
CA LEU A 234 -22.65 0.79 -2.63
C LEU A 234 -22.69 0.85 -1.09
N GLY A 235 -22.19 1.94 -0.51
CA GLY A 235 -22.10 2.12 0.95
C GLY A 235 -21.00 1.29 1.64
N SER A 236 -20.21 0.51 0.88
CA SER A 236 -19.28 -0.48 1.42
C SER A 236 -17.89 0.09 1.74
N GLY A 237 -17.81 1.23 2.42
CA GLY A 237 -16.53 1.84 2.79
C GLY A 237 -16.66 3.01 3.76
N SER A 238 -15.58 3.76 3.94
CA SER A 238 -15.53 4.93 4.81
C SER A 238 -14.67 6.03 4.20
N SER A 239 -14.93 7.27 4.60
CA SER A 239 -14.22 8.44 4.06
C SER A 239 -12.84 8.58 4.70
N ALA A 240 -11.92 9.20 3.96
CA ALA A 240 -10.63 9.62 4.48
C ALA A 240 -10.54 11.14 4.46
N LEU A 241 -10.13 11.73 5.59
CA LEU A 241 -9.86 13.17 5.72
C LEU A 241 -8.37 13.48 5.86
N LEU A 242 -7.55 12.44 6.01
CA LEU A 242 -6.11 12.50 6.19
C LEU A 242 -5.46 11.44 5.30
N PRO A 243 -4.17 11.59 4.94
CA PRO A 243 -3.43 10.59 4.18
C PRO A 243 -3.02 9.38 5.03
N PHE A 244 -3.77 9.05 6.09
CA PHE A 244 -3.45 7.97 7.01
C PHE A 244 -4.55 6.89 7.01
N PRO A 245 -4.18 5.62 7.12
CA PRO A 245 -5.16 4.57 7.38
C PRO A 245 -5.75 4.74 8.78
N ASP A 246 -7.04 4.48 8.91
CA ASP A 246 -7.78 4.67 10.17
C ASP A 246 -7.59 3.51 11.17
N PHE A 247 -6.33 3.21 11.49
CA PHE A 247 -5.95 2.13 12.39
C PHE A 247 -5.87 2.56 13.86
N PRO A 248 -6.20 1.68 14.82
CA PRO A 248 -6.15 2.03 16.25
C PRO A 248 -4.79 2.59 16.71
N PRO A 249 -3.63 2.06 16.27
CA PRO A 249 -2.34 2.70 16.56
C PRO A 249 -2.20 4.11 15.97
N MET A 250 -2.66 4.35 14.74
CA MET A 250 -2.65 5.68 14.11
C MET A 250 -3.58 6.69 14.80
N ARG A 251 -4.76 6.24 15.27
CA ARG A 251 -5.74 7.09 15.98
C ARG A 251 -5.15 7.78 17.21
N LYS A 252 -4.17 7.17 17.87
CA LYS A 252 -3.43 7.80 18.99
C LYS A 252 -2.80 9.15 18.63
N HIS A 253 -2.51 9.38 17.35
CA HIS A 253 -1.97 10.63 16.83
C HIS A 253 -3.05 11.44 16.11
N THR A 254 -3.81 10.83 15.19
CA THR A 254 -4.79 11.56 14.37
C THR A 254 -5.97 12.11 15.19
N ASP A 255 -6.31 11.50 16.32
CA ASP A 255 -7.35 12.03 17.22
C ASP A 255 -6.93 13.36 17.88
N LYS A 256 -5.62 13.63 18.00
CA LYS A 256 -5.06 14.85 18.63
C LYS A 256 -5.08 16.08 17.72
N ILE A 257 -5.49 15.92 16.46
CA ILE A 257 -5.59 16.99 15.47
C ILE A 257 -7.02 17.15 14.89
N LYS A 258 -8.01 16.57 15.57
CA LYS A 258 -9.43 16.67 15.15
C LYS A 258 -9.94 18.12 15.12
N ASP A 259 -9.44 18.94 16.03
CA ASP A 259 -9.69 20.39 16.06
C ASP A 259 -9.17 21.06 14.79
N LEU A 260 -7.94 20.75 14.36
CA LEU A 260 -7.38 21.27 13.10
C LEU A 260 -8.22 20.86 11.89
N LEU A 261 -8.66 19.60 11.84
CA LEU A 261 -9.53 19.12 10.75
C LEU A 261 -10.87 19.87 10.70
N ALA A 262 -11.45 20.18 11.86
CA ALA A 262 -12.69 20.93 11.98
C ALA A 262 -12.51 22.40 11.56
N GLU A 263 -11.43 23.04 12.02
CA GLU A 263 -11.07 24.42 11.65
C GLU A 263 -10.84 24.56 10.15
N ARG A 264 -10.09 23.63 9.55
CA ARG A 264 -9.77 23.65 8.12
C ARG A 264 -10.91 23.09 7.26
N GLN A 265 -11.94 22.48 7.85
CA GLN A 265 -13.12 21.98 7.14
C GLN A 265 -12.77 21.09 5.93
N ILE A 266 -11.76 20.21 6.05
CA ILE A 266 -11.30 19.34 4.93
C ILE A 266 -12.43 18.47 4.40
N GLY A 267 -13.29 17.97 5.28
CA GLY A 267 -14.41 17.09 4.93
C GLY A 267 -15.66 17.80 4.42
N LEU A 268 -15.69 19.14 4.34
CA LEU A 268 -16.88 19.88 3.91
C LEU A 268 -17.00 19.85 2.38
N TYR A 269 -18.14 19.39 1.89
CA TYR A 269 -18.57 19.56 0.51
C TYR A 269 -19.35 20.88 0.39
N ASP A 270 -18.80 21.84 -0.35
CA ASP A 270 -19.35 23.18 -0.53
C ASP A 270 -18.96 23.75 -1.91
N PRO A 271 -19.71 23.43 -2.98
CA PRO A 271 -19.43 23.95 -4.33
C PRO A 271 -19.48 25.47 -4.45
N GLN A 272 -20.18 26.17 -3.56
CA GLN A 272 -20.23 27.64 -3.58
C GLN A 272 -18.90 28.21 -3.08
N ARG A 273 -18.35 27.65 -2.01
CA ARG A 273 -17.02 28.02 -1.55
C ARG A 273 -15.92 27.63 -2.53
N ALA A 274 -16.06 26.49 -3.21
CA ALA A 274 -15.18 26.15 -4.33
C ALA A 274 -15.20 27.24 -5.40
N ALA A 275 -16.38 27.74 -5.78
CA ALA A 275 -16.52 28.81 -6.76
C ALA A 275 -15.91 30.14 -6.29
N ALA A 276 -16.17 30.56 -5.06
CA ALA A 276 -15.59 31.78 -4.50
C ALA A 276 -14.05 31.77 -4.52
N ILE A 277 -13.43 30.65 -4.13
CA ILE A 277 -11.96 30.50 -4.19
C ILE A 277 -11.46 30.59 -5.64
N MET A 278 -12.13 29.93 -6.59
CA MET A 278 -11.73 29.99 -7.99
C MET A 278 -11.84 31.41 -8.56
N GLU A 279 -12.89 32.16 -8.20
CA GLU A 279 -13.08 33.57 -8.58
C GLU A 279 -12.00 34.48 -7.98
N GLU A 280 -11.64 34.29 -6.70
CA GLU A 280 -10.54 35.00 -6.03
C GLU A 280 -9.19 34.74 -6.70
N GLU A 281 -8.98 33.52 -7.19
CA GLU A 281 -7.79 33.11 -7.96
C GLU A 281 -7.82 33.57 -9.42
N GLY A 282 -8.83 34.34 -9.82
CA GLY A 282 -8.96 34.96 -11.14
C GLY A 282 -9.53 34.05 -12.22
N TRP A 283 -10.18 32.95 -11.84
CA TRP A 283 -10.91 32.09 -12.79
C TRP A 283 -12.34 32.62 -12.98
N GLN A 284 -12.85 32.50 -14.20
CA GLN A 284 -14.23 32.83 -14.55
C GLN A 284 -14.87 31.64 -15.25
N ARG A 285 -16.19 31.50 -15.17
CA ARG A 285 -16.89 30.46 -15.93
C ARG A 285 -17.17 30.93 -17.36
N ASP A 286 -16.93 30.06 -18.32
CA ASP A 286 -17.35 30.25 -19.71
C ASP A 286 -18.86 29.94 -19.91
N ALA A 287 -19.31 29.96 -21.16
CA ALA A 287 -20.69 29.69 -21.53
C ALA A 287 -21.14 28.25 -21.19
N GLU A 288 -20.19 27.32 -21.14
CA GLU A 288 -20.38 25.92 -20.76
C GLU A 288 -20.29 25.70 -19.24
N GLY A 289 -19.99 26.75 -18.47
CA GLY A 289 -19.88 26.69 -17.02
C GLY A 289 -18.53 26.16 -16.51
N ILE A 290 -17.53 26.05 -17.37
CA ILE A 290 -16.17 25.56 -17.07
C ILE A 290 -15.30 26.73 -16.65
N TRP A 291 -14.48 26.54 -15.61
CA TRP A 291 -13.51 27.55 -15.17
C TRP A 291 -12.50 27.85 -16.29
N THR A 292 -12.23 29.11 -16.54
CA THR A 292 -11.31 29.62 -17.56
C THR A 292 -10.47 30.74 -16.97
N LYS A 293 -9.17 30.73 -17.27
CA LYS A 293 -8.21 31.78 -16.90
C LYS A 293 -7.22 31.94 -18.04
N ASP A 294 -6.93 33.19 -18.42
CA ASP A 294 -6.02 33.51 -19.54
C ASP A 294 -6.37 32.76 -20.85
N ASP A 295 -7.67 32.73 -21.19
CA ASP A 295 -8.25 32.03 -22.34
C ASP A 295 -8.02 30.49 -22.35
N GLN A 296 -7.64 29.90 -21.22
CA GLN A 296 -7.47 28.46 -21.05
C GLN A 296 -8.54 27.88 -20.12
N GLN A 297 -9.31 26.92 -20.63
CA GLN A 297 -10.24 26.13 -19.81
C GLN A 297 -9.48 25.26 -18.81
N PHE A 298 -10.00 25.20 -17.60
CA PHE A 298 -9.53 24.33 -16.54
C PHE A 298 -9.77 22.88 -16.93
N LYS A 299 -8.69 22.13 -17.13
CA LYS A 299 -8.73 20.71 -17.47
C LYS A 299 -8.01 19.88 -16.42
N ILE A 300 -8.68 18.86 -15.90
CA ILE A 300 -8.08 17.86 -15.02
C ILE A 300 -8.18 16.47 -15.66
N VAL A 301 -7.05 15.94 -16.12
CA VAL A 301 -6.93 14.55 -16.57
C VAL A 301 -6.42 13.73 -15.39
N ILE A 302 -7.27 12.88 -14.84
CA ILE A 302 -6.98 12.05 -13.67
C ILE A 302 -6.52 10.68 -14.14
N ASP A 303 -5.24 10.38 -13.94
CA ASP A 303 -4.69 9.07 -14.23
C ASP A 303 -5.13 8.07 -13.15
N ILE A 304 -5.53 6.85 -13.55
CA ILE A 304 -6.01 5.82 -12.63
C ILE A 304 -5.51 4.43 -13.03
N ALA A 305 -5.36 3.56 -12.03
CA ALA A 305 -5.35 2.12 -12.23
C ALA A 305 -6.78 1.56 -12.30
N PRO A 306 -7.01 0.39 -12.95
CA PRO A 306 -8.34 -0.23 -13.06
C PRO A 306 -9.08 -0.42 -11.72
N ILE A 307 -8.32 -0.60 -10.64
CA ILE A 307 -8.79 -0.75 -9.26
C ILE A 307 -9.65 0.43 -8.77
N PHE A 308 -9.52 1.63 -9.35
CA PHE A 308 -10.24 2.84 -8.94
C PHE A 308 -11.43 3.20 -9.85
N GLN A 309 -11.71 2.40 -10.87
CA GLN A 309 -12.68 2.73 -11.92
C GLN A 309 -14.10 3.00 -11.38
N ASP A 310 -14.48 2.36 -10.27
CA ASP A 310 -15.79 2.45 -9.63
C ASP A 310 -16.05 3.82 -8.97
N LEU A 311 -15.00 4.55 -8.59
CA LEU A 311 -15.13 5.93 -8.08
C LEU A 311 -15.27 6.98 -9.20
N THR A 312 -14.86 6.64 -10.42
CA THR A 312 -14.67 7.61 -11.51
C THR A 312 -15.94 8.32 -11.98
N PRO A 313 -17.12 7.65 -12.14
CA PRO A 313 -18.29 8.33 -12.68
C PRO A 313 -18.83 9.38 -11.71
N VAL A 314 -18.79 9.05 -10.41
CA VAL A 314 -19.25 9.93 -9.33
C VAL A 314 -18.31 11.12 -9.17
N LEU A 315 -16.99 10.87 -9.10
CA LEU A 315 -16.00 11.93 -9.02
C LEU A 315 -16.05 12.86 -10.24
N LYS A 316 -16.18 12.31 -11.45
CA LYS A 316 -16.37 13.09 -12.68
C LYS A 316 -17.56 14.04 -12.55
N ALA A 317 -18.73 13.50 -12.20
CA ALA A 317 -19.96 14.26 -12.15
C ALA A 317 -19.93 15.39 -11.10
N GLN A 318 -19.23 15.17 -9.97
CA GLN A 318 -19.02 16.19 -8.95
C GLN A 318 -18.09 17.31 -9.45
N LEU A 319 -16.95 16.95 -10.05
CA LEU A 319 -15.98 17.91 -10.58
C LEU A 319 -16.54 18.74 -11.74
N ASP A 320 -17.19 18.10 -12.71
CA ASP A 320 -17.81 18.79 -13.86
C ASP A 320 -18.88 19.78 -13.40
N ARG A 321 -19.73 19.39 -12.44
CA ARG A 321 -20.75 20.29 -11.85
C ARG A 321 -20.14 21.50 -11.18
N ALA A 322 -18.98 21.32 -10.56
CA ALA A 322 -18.22 22.41 -9.96
C ALA A 322 -17.40 23.23 -10.97
N GLY A 323 -17.47 22.93 -12.28
CA GLY A 323 -16.79 23.68 -13.34
C GLY A 323 -15.36 23.20 -13.64
N PHE A 324 -14.91 22.11 -13.02
CA PHE A 324 -13.62 21.49 -13.31
C PHE A 324 -13.79 20.44 -14.40
N ASN A 325 -13.36 20.71 -15.64
CA ASN A 325 -13.51 19.76 -16.75
C ASN A 325 -12.67 18.50 -16.50
N ALA A 326 -13.31 17.45 -15.99
CA ALA A 326 -12.63 16.25 -15.52
C ALA A 326 -12.70 15.13 -16.56
N SER A 327 -11.58 14.44 -16.77
CA SER A 327 -11.50 13.23 -17.58
C SER A 327 -10.59 12.21 -16.91
N PHE A 328 -10.75 10.94 -17.25
CA PHE A 328 -9.97 9.86 -16.67
C PHE A 328 -9.11 9.20 -17.73
N ARG A 329 -7.88 8.87 -17.35
CA ARG A 329 -6.94 8.15 -18.22
C ARG A 329 -6.49 6.87 -17.54
N MET A 330 -6.68 5.76 -18.22
CA MET A 330 -6.23 4.45 -17.77
C MET A 330 -5.21 3.91 -18.78
N THR A 331 -3.96 3.75 -18.35
CA THR A 331 -2.86 3.30 -19.21
C THR A 331 -2.02 2.24 -18.49
N ALA A 332 -1.36 1.39 -19.27
CA ALA A 332 -0.50 0.34 -18.71
C ALA A 332 0.72 0.92 -17.97
N ASP A 333 1.17 2.11 -18.36
CA ASP A 333 2.29 2.85 -17.78
C ASP A 333 1.87 3.81 -16.65
N PHE A 334 0.67 3.67 -16.09
CA PHE A 334 0.11 4.52 -15.02
C PHE A 334 1.11 4.92 -13.92
N TYR A 335 1.89 3.97 -13.41
CA TYR A 335 2.91 4.24 -12.37
C TYR A 335 4.10 5.04 -12.93
N THR A 336 4.56 4.73 -14.14
CA THR A 336 5.63 5.46 -14.81
C THR A 336 5.24 6.93 -14.99
N ARG A 337 4.00 7.19 -15.42
CA ARG A 337 3.49 8.56 -15.61
C ARG A 337 3.48 9.39 -14.32
N GLN A 338 3.10 8.79 -13.19
CA GLN A 338 3.20 9.43 -11.87
C GLN A 338 4.66 9.72 -11.50
N THR A 339 5.52 8.70 -11.55
CA THR A 339 6.92 8.85 -11.15
C THR A 339 7.66 9.84 -12.03
N GLN A 340 7.38 9.93 -13.34
CA GLN A 340 7.96 10.92 -14.25
C GLN A 340 7.33 12.32 -14.13
N GLY A 341 6.13 12.45 -13.58
CA GLY A 341 5.45 13.75 -13.45
C GLY A 341 4.57 14.13 -14.64
N ASP A 342 4.42 13.23 -15.62
CA ASP A 342 3.53 13.40 -16.77
C ASP A 342 2.05 13.34 -16.38
N ALA A 343 1.72 12.64 -15.30
CA ALA A 343 0.39 12.65 -14.70
C ALA A 343 0.27 13.84 -13.74
N LEU A 344 -0.47 14.88 -14.15
CA LEU A 344 -0.67 16.08 -13.33
C LEU A 344 -1.68 15.87 -12.19
N ALA A 345 -2.65 14.96 -12.39
CA ALA A 345 -3.57 14.50 -11.36
C ALA A 345 -3.74 12.98 -11.44
N TYR A 346 -3.94 12.32 -10.31
CA TYR A 346 -4.05 10.86 -10.27
C TYR A 346 -4.80 10.37 -9.03
N LEU A 347 -5.51 9.24 -9.12
CA LEU A 347 -5.99 8.52 -7.94
C LEU A 347 -4.93 7.52 -7.50
N THR A 348 -4.51 7.61 -6.24
CA THR A 348 -3.50 6.71 -5.68
C THR A 348 -3.67 6.59 -4.18
N GLY A 349 -3.08 5.55 -3.59
CA GLY A 349 -2.79 5.53 -2.16
C GLY A 349 -1.31 5.28 -1.93
N HIS A 350 -0.89 5.10 -0.67
CA HIS A 350 0.49 4.75 -0.36
C HIS A 350 0.60 3.78 0.84
N GLY A 351 1.67 2.98 0.88
CA GLY A 351 2.02 2.12 2.02
C GLY A 351 2.93 2.87 3.01
N GLY A 352 2.34 3.79 3.77
CA GLY A 352 3.08 4.71 4.66
C GLY A 352 2.96 4.34 6.13
N SER A 353 2.30 5.19 6.90
CA SER A 353 2.20 5.07 8.35
C SER A 353 1.11 4.07 8.79
N VAL A 354 1.45 3.11 9.66
CA VAL A 354 0.47 2.21 10.32
C VAL A 354 0.39 2.34 11.83
N ARG A 355 1.43 2.90 12.45
CA ARG A 355 1.56 2.94 13.90
C ARG A 355 1.95 4.32 14.43
N ASP A 356 2.64 5.09 13.62
CA ASP A 356 3.10 6.43 13.93
C ASP A 356 3.15 7.24 12.61
N PRO A 357 3.02 8.59 12.65
CA PRO A 357 2.74 9.39 11.47
C PRO A 357 3.94 9.62 10.53
N TYR A 358 5.17 9.29 10.91
CA TYR A 358 6.38 9.70 10.19
C TYR A 358 6.42 9.26 8.72
N PHE A 359 6.11 7.99 8.40
CA PHE A 359 6.33 7.46 7.05
C PHE A 359 5.50 8.13 5.97
N THR A 360 4.18 8.22 6.17
CA THR A 360 3.31 8.95 5.25
C THR A 360 3.80 10.37 5.04
N LEU A 361 4.17 11.09 6.11
CA LEU A 361 4.62 12.48 5.99
C LEU A 361 5.97 12.59 5.26
N SER A 362 6.87 11.61 5.45
CA SER A 362 8.14 11.55 4.72
C SER A 362 7.97 11.47 3.20
N PHE A 363 6.86 10.92 2.71
CA PHE A 363 6.60 10.85 1.27
C PHE A 363 6.41 12.23 0.65
N TYR A 364 5.97 13.22 1.43
CA TYR A 364 5.78 14.61 0.99
C TYR A 364 7.05 15.46 1.13
N HIS A 365 8.16 14.91 1.62
CA HIS A 365 9.38 15.67 1.82
C HIS A 365 10.02 16.10 0.49
N SER A 366 10.48 17.36 0.42
CA SER A 366 11.08 17.94 -0.78
C SER A 366 12.32 17.24 -1.33
N ARG A 367 12.98 16.36 -0.55
CA ARG A 367 14.14 15.55 -0.99
C ARG A 367 13.79 14.63 -2.16
N HIS A 368 12.50 14.32 -2.34
CA HIS A 368 12.01 13.47 -3.41
C HIS A 368 11.68 14.25 -4.68
N ILE A 369 11.76 15.58 -4.67
CA ILE A 369 11.37 16.36 -5.83
C ILE A 369 12.36 16.14 -6.96
N GLN A 370 11.80 15.82 -8.12
CA GLN A 370 12.47 15.82 -9.41
C GLN A 370 11.63 16.64 -10.39
N PRO A 371 12.24 17.36 -11.35
CA PRO A 371 11.51 18.01 -12.43
C PRO A 371 10.60 17.02 -13.18
N SER A 372 9.51 17.52 -13.76
CA SER A 372 8.69 16.73 -14.68
C SER A 372 9.54 16.20 -15.83
N GLY A 373 9.31 14.95 -16.22
CA GLY A 373 10.15 14.16 -17.12
C GLY A 373 11.26 13.35 -16.43
N THR A 374 11.53 13.58 -15.13
CA THR A 374 12.52 12.80 -14.36
C THR A 374 11.82 11.91 -13.33
N PRO A 375 12.07 10.59 -13.32
CA PRO A 375 11.49 9.67 -12.35
C PRO A 375 11.86 10.01 -10.90
N THR A 376 10.88 9.91 -10.01
CA THR A 376 11.10 9.94 -8.55
C THR A 376 10.28 8.86 -7.85
N THR A 377 10.76 8.37 -6.70
CA THR A 377 10.10 7.37 -5.87
C THR A 377 8.78 7.87 -5.28
N TYR A 378 8.77 9.12 -4.76
CA TYR A 378 7.58 9.76 -4.22
C TYR A 378 7.26 10.99 -5.06
N PHE A 379 6.07 10.98 -5.65
CA PHE A 379 5.77 11.74 -6.86
C PHE A 379 4.81 12.93 -6.64
N TRP A 380 4.57 13.30 -5.38
CA TRP A 380 3.72 14.46 -5.02
C TRP A 380 4.29 15.79 -5.52
N ARG A 381 5.62 15.89 -5.71
CA ARG A 381 6.28 17.10 -6.25
C ARG A 381 5.90 18.38 -5.51
N TRP A 382 5.76 18.27 -4.20
CA TRP A 382 5.40 19.35 -3.30
C TRP A 382 6.59 19.72 -2.41
N LYS A 383 6.75 21.01 -2.11
CA LYS A 383 7.85 21.54 -1.28
C LYS A 383 7.32 22.47 -0.20
N ASN A 384 7.77 22.26 1.02
CA ASN A 384 7.66 23.23 2.09
C ASN A 384 8.81 23.00 3.09
N ALA A 385 9.72 23.97 3.20
CA ALA A 385 10.93 23.81 4.00
C ALA A 385 10.67 23.68 5.52
N ALA A 386 9.59 24.29 6.02
CA ALA A 386 9.20 24.17 7.42
C ALA A 386 8.62 22.76 7.70
N PHE A 387 7.81 22.24 6.80
CA PHE A 387 7.33 20.85 6.85
C PHE A 387 8.50 19.86 6.80
N ASP A 388 9.46 20.05 5.88
CA ASP A 388 10.64 19.21 5.76
C ASP A 388 11.41 19.11 7.09
N ALA A 389 11.67 20.25 7.74
CA ALA A 389 12.37 20.30 9.02
C ALA A 389 11.61 19.57 10.15
N LEU A 390 10.27 19.68 10.17
CA LEU A 390 9.43 18.96 11.13
C LEU A 390 9.51 17.45 10.91
N VAL A 391 9.40 17.01 9.65
CA VAL A 391 9.49 15.58 9.31
C VAL A 391 10.88 15.02 9.60
N ASP A 392 11.95 15.78 9.37
CA ASP A 392 13.30 15.40 9.77
C ASP A 392 13.42 15.16 11.28
N ALA A 393 12.88 16.08 12.09
CA ALA A 393 12.82 15.91 13.54
C ALA A 393 11.99 14.69 13.95
N MET A 394 10.86 14.42 13.28
CA MET A 394 10.04 13.23 13.52
C MET A 394 10.80 11.93 13.22
N GLY A 395 11.65 11.92 12.20
CA GLY A 395 12.47 10.76 11.83
C GLY A 395 13.47 10.36 12.91
N GLN A 396 13.95 11.33 13.69
CA GLN A 396 14.87 11.12 14.83
C GLN A 396 14.15 10.86 16.15
N THR A 397 12.86 11.16 16.23
CA THR A 397 12.05 11.03 17.45
C THR A 397 11.48 9.62 17.56
N ALA A 398 11.61 9.00 18.74
CA ALA A 398 11.08 7.66 18.97
C ALA A 398 9.54 7.63 18.83
N PRO A 399 8.92 6.54 18.31
CA PRO A 399 7.47 6.44 18.15
C PRO A 399 6.63 6.67 19.43
N ASP A 400 7.21 6.40 20.60
CA ASP A 400 6.59 6.54 21.93
C ASP A 400 6.98 7.84 22.67
N ASP A 401 7.83 8.67 22.06
CA ASP A 401 8.21 9.97 22.63
C ASP A 401 7.05 10.98 22.48
N PRO A 402 6.60 11.63 23.57
CA PRO A 402 5.54 12.64 23.53
C PRO A 402 5.82 13.82 22.57
N ALA A 403 7.09 14.12 22.28
CA ALA A 403 7.45 15.18 21.34
C ALA A 403 6.93 14.91 19.91
N LEU A 404 6.72 13.63 19.54
CA LEU A 404 6.26 13.24 18.22
C LEU A 404 4.89 13.85 17.88
N ASP A 405 3.99 13.96 18.87
CA ASP A 405 2.65 14.53 18.64
C ASP A 405 2.69 16.03 18.36
N GLY A 406 3.58 16.76 19.04
CA GLY A 406 3.78 18.19 18.83
C GLY A 406 4.36 18.49 17.44
N LEU A 407 5.32 17.68 17.00
CA LEU A 407 5.89 17.74 15.64
C LEU A 407 4.84 17.37 14.58
N PHE A 408 4.09 16.29 14.83
CA PHE A 408 3.03 15.83 13.94
C PHE A 408 1.97 16.90 13.75
N ARG A 409 1.51 17.54 14.84
CA ARG A 409 0.52 18.61 14.77
C ARG A 409 0.99 19.77 13.88
N GLN A 410 2.19 20.29 14.12
CA GLN A 410 2.76 21.39 13.34
C GLN A 410 2.91 21.01 11.86
N ALA A 411 3.33 19.78 11.57
CA ALA A 411 3.45 19.31 10.19
C ALA A 411 2.08 19.24 9.50
N MET A 412 1.04 18.82 10.25
CA MET A 412 -0.32 18.75 9.75
C MET A 412 -0.97 20.12 9.58
N GLU A 413 -0.63 21.13 10.38
CA GLU A 413 -1.09 22.51 10.13
C GLU A 413 -0.70 22.96 8.72
N ILE A 414 0.58 22.81 8.37
CA ILE A 414 1.10 23.13 7.03
C ILE A 414 0.45 22.25 5.96
N TRP A 415 0.41 20.93 6.19
CA TRP A 415 -0.11 19.99 5.20
C TRP A 415 -1.60 20.22 4.90
N LEU A 416 -2.40 20.58 5.92
CA LEU A 416 -3.84 20.85 5.76
C LEU A 416 -4.11 22.21 5.10
N ASP A 417 -3.22 23.19 5.32
CA ASP A 417 -3.28 24.50 4.69
C ASP A 417 -2.91 24.43 3.21
N GLU A 418 -1.90 23.65 2.85
CA GLU A 418 -1.46 23.52 1.47
C GLU A 418 -2.15 22.37 0.71
N LEU A 419 -2.63 21.34 1.39
CA LEU A 419 -3.35 20.20 0.83
C LEU A 419 -2.68 19.61 -0.43
N PRO A 420 -1.44 19.09 -0.34
CA PRO A 420 -0.69 18.58 -1.50
C PRO A 420 -1.32 17.36 -2.18
N SER A 421 -2.28 16.74 -1.50
CA SER A 421 -3.20 15.75 -2.05
C SER A 421 -4.52 15.81 -1.28
N ILE A 422 -5.61 15.37 -1.90
CA ILE A 422 -6.94 15.37 -1.30
C ILE A 422 -7.32 13.94 -0.91
N PRO A 423 -7.34 13.58 0.38
CA PRO A 423 -7.80 12.27 0.83
C PRO A 423 -9.28 12.09 0.48
N LEU A 424 -9.67 10.91 0.00
CA LEU A 424 -11.03 10.63 -0.46
C LEU A 424 -11.70 9.58 0.43
N VAL A 425 -11.16 8.37 0.41
CA VAL A 425 -11.77 7.18 1.02
C VAL A 425 -10.71 6.28 1.62
N GLN A 426 -11.06 5.58 2.68
CA GLN A 426 -10.25 4.48 3.21
C GLN A 426 -10.35 3.27 2.27
N TRP A 427 -9.24 2.57 2.05
CA TRP A 427 -9.30 1.31 1.29
C TRP A 427 -9.69 0.15 2.19
N TYR A 428 -10.40 -0.81 1.60
CA TYR A 428 -10.67 -2.09 2.23
C TYR A 428 -10.17 -3.17 1.30
N HIS A 429 -9.37 -4.09 1.83
CA HIS A 429 -9.05 -5.32 1.13
C HIS A 429 -10.25 -6.24 1.17
N ARG A 430 -10.89 -6.35 0.00
CA ARG A 430 -12.13 -7.09 -0.20
C ARG A 430 -11.81 -8.34 -1.00
N ILE A 431 -11.23 -9.27 -0.26
CA ILE A 431 -10.73 -10.54 -0.77
C ILE A 431 -11.81 -11.59 -0.49
N PRO A 432 -12.45 -12.14 -1.52
CA PRO A 432 -13.38 -13.23 -1.35
C PRO A 432 -12.61 -14.53 -1.07
N HIS A 433 -13.20 -15.36 -0.24
CA HIS A 433 -12.78 -16.74 0.02
C HIS A 433 -13.92 -17.69 -0.31
N ASN A 434 -13.59 -18.90 -0.74
CA ASN A 434 -14.55 -19.95 -1.06
C ASN A 434 -14.43 -21.09 -0.05
N GLU A 435 -15.50 -21.29 0.72
CA GLU A 435 -15.57 -22.27 1.80
C GLU A 435 -16.00 -23.67 1.33
N ARG A 436 -15.96 -23.94 0.01
CA ARG A 436 -16.33 -25.25 -0.55
C ARG A 436 -15.37 -26.36 -0.12
N TYR A 437 -14.08 -26.05 0.02
CA TYR A 437 -13.00 -27.01 0.31
C TYR A 437 -12.21 -26.67 1.58
N TRP A 438 -12.09 -25.38 1.90
CA TRP A 438 -11.33 -24.89 3.06
C TRP A 438 -12.20 -24.02 3.97
N THR A 439 -12.13 -24.24 5.26
CA THR A 439 -12.76 -23.43 6.31
C THR A 439 -11.68 -22.73 7.15
N ASN A 440 -12.13 -22.01 8.18
CA ASN A 440 -11.26 -21.23 9.07
C ASN A 440 -10.47 -20.14 8.34
N TRP A 441 -11.05 -19.59 7.27
CA TRP A 441 -10.58 -18.34 6.69
C TRP A 441 -10.63 -17.23 7.73
N PRO A 442 -9.67 -16.31 7.73
CA PRO A 442 -9.67 -15.23 8.69
C PRO A 442 -10.86 -14.29 8.43
N SER A 443 -11.51 -13.86 9.51
CA SER A 443 -12.72 -13.04 9.45
C SER A 443 -12.77 -12.03 10.60
N ALA A 444 -13.74 -11.12 10.57
CA ALA A 444 -14.00 -10.20 11.68
C ALA A 444 -14.34 -10.94 12.99
N GLU A 445 -14.94 -12.13 12.91
CA GLU A 445 -15.30 -12.96 14.07
C GLU A 445 -14.12 -13.84 14.54
N ASN A 446 -13.20 -14.17 13.64
CA ASN A 446 -11.96 -14.89 13.95
C ASN A 446 -10.71 -14.18 13.36
N PRO A 447 -10.29 -13.04 13.93
CA PRO A 447 -9.31 -12.15 13.30
C PRO A 447 -7.86 -12.52 13.65
N TYR A 448 -7.46 -13.78 13.47
CA TYR A 448 -6.09 -14.24 13.79
C TYR A 448 -5.01 -13.63 12.88
N ILE A 449 -5.38 -13.21 11.67
CA ILE A 449 -4.57 -12.43 10.74
C ILE A 449 -5.51 -11.72 9.74
N HIS A 450 -5.07 -10.68 9.04
CA HIS A 450 -5.85 -10.13 7.92
C HIS A 450 -5.86 -11.09 6.71
N SER A 451 -6.89 -11.04 5.85
CA SER A 451 -7.03 -11.96 4.70
C SER A 451 -6.10 -11.70 3.50
N ALA A 452 -5.43 -10.54 3.47
CA ALA A 452 -4.55 -10.17 2.35
C ALA A 452 -3.28 -11.03 2.21
N TYR A 453 -3.32 -11.98 1.28
CA TYR A 453 -2.22 -12.89 1.00
C TYR A 453 -0.98 -12.24 0.35
N TRP A 454 -1.11 -11.06 -0.24
CA TRP A 454 0.02 -10.36 -0.86
C TRP A 454 0.95 -9.67 0.15
N HIS A 455 0.57 -9.51 1.42
CA HIS A 455 1.39 -8.83 2.44
C HIS A 455 2.41 -9.73 3.15
N ARG A 456 2.89 -10.79 2.49
CA ARG A 456 3.82 -11.79 3.08
C ARG A 456 3.29 -12.50 4.34
N THR A 457 2.00 -12.38 4.66
CA THR A 457 1.32 -13.06 5.77
C THR A 457 0.54 -14.30 5.33
N TRP A 458 0.53 -14.64 4.04
CA TRP A 458 -0.25 -15.76 3.50
C TRP A 458 0.01 -17.09 4.20
N LEU A 459 1.27 -17.34 4.59
CA LEU A 459 1.62 -18.54 5.35
C LEU A 459 0.83 -18.64 6.67
N LEU A 460 0.54 -17.51 7.33
CA LEU A 460 -0.23 -17.50 8.57
C LEU A 460 -1.68 -17.93 8.32
N VAL A 461 -2.26 -17.61 7.16
CA VAL A 461 -3.58 -18.12 6.77
C VAL A 461 -3.50 -19.62 6.49
N LEU A 462 -2.54 -20.05 5.66
CA LEU A 462 -2.38 -21.46 5.28
C LEU A 462 -2.16 -22.42 6.46
N LEU A 463 -1.50 -21.94 7.53
CA LEU A 463 -1.28 -22.70 8.75
C LEU A 463 -2.57 -22.99 9.53
N GLU A 464 -3.60 -22.16 9.35
CA GLU A 464 -4.84 -22.23 10.10
C GLU A 464 -6.01 -22.79 9.27
N LEU A 465 -5.89 -22.87 7.93
CA LEU A 465 -6.95 -23.43 7.08
C LEU A 465 -7.23 -24.91 7.40
N GLU A 466 -8.51 -25.24 7.39
CA GLU A 466 -9.04 -26.56 7.73
C GLU A 466 -9.84 -27.15 6.56
N PRO A 467 -9.62 -28.41 6.13
CA PRO A 467 -10.43 -29.00 5.09
C PRO A 467 -11.88 -29.18 5.59
N VAL A 468 -12.86 -29.00 4.69
CA VAL A 468 -14.29 -29.23 5.00
C VAL A 468 -14.59 -30.71 5.25
N GLN A 469 -13.79 -31.63 4.69
CA GLN A 469 -13.98 -33.07 4.72
C GLN A 469 -12.73 -33.80 5.21
#